data_AF-A0ABD2PJ68-F1
#
_entry.id   AF-A0ABD2PJ68-F1
#
_cell.length_a   1.000
_cell.length_b   1.000
_cell.length_c   1.000
_cell.angle_alpha   90.00
_cell.angle_beta   90.00
_cell.angle_gamma   90.00
#
_symmetry.space_group_name_H-M   'P 1'
#
loop_
_entity.id
_entity.type
_entity.pdbx_description
1 polymer ?
#
loop_
_entity_poly.entity_id
_entity_poly.type
_entity_poly.pdbx_seq_one_letter_code
_entity_poly.pdbx_strand_id
1 'polypeptide(L)'
;MSEEVELVYLSLNQLLNDICKFLKEGVNNDALTPKARREADILIRRSTVQLKKITSLTNQLESKEVSPERTEVKSSNSKKEIRISSKSSPPNPYQDTPAKSIPQPEKYGYIEWRTKFIFGLDRMKKIYAVVYRDWLLIYGHEKDSKPSYSFSLQTNKANMNADTQMENQSQNFCLVNIESQITIQ
;
A
#
# COMPACT_ATOMS: atom_id res chain seq x y z
N MET A 1 -15.04 -12.13 -25.60
CA MET A 1 -14.02 -11.06 -25.52
C MET A 1 -14.49 -9.71 -26.08
N SER A 2 -15.50 -9.63 -26.98
CA SER A 2 -15.96 -8.33 -27.54
C SER A 2 -16.67 -7.41 -26.53
N GLU A 3 -17.58 -7.96 -25.72
CA GLU A 3 -18.53 -7.16 -24.93
C GLU A 3 -17.90 -6.50 -23.68
N GLU A 4 -16.96 -7.17 -23.03
CA GLU A 4 -16.25 -6.62 -21.87
C GLU A 4 -15.29 -5.49 -22.23
N VAL A 5 -14.65 -5.57 -23.40
CA VAL A 5 -13.77 -4.52 -23.93
C VAL A 5 -14.61 -3.29 -24.30
N GLU A 6 -15.77 -3.49 -24.91
CA GLU A 6 -16.70 -2.43 -25.25
C GLU A 6 -17.25 -1.71 -23.99
N LEU A 7 -17.58 -2.46 -22.94
CA LEU A 7 -17.98 -1.88 -21.65
C LEU A 7 -16.86 -1.06 -21.00
N VAL A 8 -15.60 -1.49 -21.11
CA VAL A 8 -14.45 -0.73 -20.61
C VAL A 8 -14.23 0.55 -21.43
N TYR A 9 -14.38 0.47 -22.75
CA TYR A 9 -14.27 1.63 -23.64
C TYR A 9 -15.35 2.68 -23.35
N LEU A 10 -16.61 2.27 -23.19
CA LEU A 10 -17.71 3.17 -22.82
C LEU A 10 -17.48 3.80 -21.44
N SER A 11 -17.02 3.01 -20.47
CA SER A 11 -16.71 3.48 -19.12
C SER A 11 -15.58 4.51 -19.11
N LEU A 12 -14.54 4.29 -19.92
CA LEU A 12 -13.41 5.21 -20.09
C LEU A 12 -13.83 6.53 -20.72
N ASN A 13 -14.64 6.48 -21.77
CA ASN A 13 -15.16 7.70 -22.41
C ASN A 13 -16.03 8.50 -21.45
N GLN A 14 -16.83 7.83 -20.63
CA GLN A 14 -17.62 8.49 -19.60
C GLN A 14 -16.74 9.14 -18.52
N LEU A 15 -15.67 8.47 -18.08
CA LEU A 15 -14.73 9.04 -17.13
C LEU A 15 -13.98 10.25 -17.69
N LEU A 16 -13.53 10.18 -18.95
CA LEU A 16 -12.90 11.30 -19.64
C LEU A 16 -13.84 12.50 -19.73
N ASN A 17 -15.12 12.27 -20.02
CA ASN A 17 -16.13 13.32 -20.03
C ASN A 17 -16.35 13.91 -18.63
N ASP A 18 -16.41 13.09 -17.59
CA ASP A 18 -16.54 13.56 -16.20
C ASP A 18 -15.32 14.40 -15.78
N ILE A 19 -14.10 14.00 -16.16
CA ILE A 19 -12.86 14.76 -15.89
C ILE A 19 -12.87 16.09 -16.65
N CYS A 20 -13.20 16.08 -17.94
CA CYS A 20 -13.29 17.28 -18.74
C CYS A 20 -14.34 18.26 -18.20
N LYS A 21 -15.48 17.74 -17.74
CA LYS A 21 -16.53 18.55 -17.10
C LYS A 21 -16.03 19.15 -15.78
N PHE A 22 -15.41 18.35 -14.93
CA PHE A 22 -14.85 18.79 -13.66
C PHE A 22 -13.76 19.85 -13.83
N LEU A 23 -12.86 19.69 -14.81
CA LEU A 23 -11.81 20.66 -15.10
C LEU A 23 -12.40 21.97 -15.64
N LYS A 24 -13.44 21.91 -16.48
CA LYS A 24 -14.12 23.10 -17.01
C LYS A 24 -14.91 23.86 -15.94
N GLU A 25 -15.56 23.15 -15.01
CA GLU A 25 -16.45 23.74 -14.02
C GLU A 25 -15.73 24.07 -12.70
N GLY A 26 -14.65 23.36 -12.36
CA GLY A 26 -14.02 23.39 -11.03
C GLY A 26 -12.68 24.11 -10.92
N VAL A 27 -11.95 24.37 -12.02
CA VAL A 27 -10.57 24.90 -11.97
C VAL A 27 -10.49 26.42 -12.13
N ASN A 28 -11.58 27.11 -12.44
CA ASN A 28 -11.57 28.57 -12.67
C ASN A 28 -11.53 29.44 -11.40
N ASN A 29 -11.45 28.88 -10.19
CA ASN A 29 -11.35 29.68 -8.96
C ASN A 29 -10.29 29.09 -8.03
N ASP A 30 -9.38 29.95 -7.54
CA ASP A 30 -8.15 29.65 -6.79
C ASP A 30 -8.29 28.81 -5.50
N ALA A 31 -9.50 28.33 -5.18
CA ALA A 31 -9.73 27.29 -4.20
C ALA A 31 -10.89 26.39 -4.64
N LEU A 32 -10.64 25.07 -4.72
CA LEU A 32 -11.69 24.08 -4.97
C LEU A 32 -12.76 24.17 -3.89
N THR A 33 -13.99 24.50 -4.29
CA THR A 33 -15.14 24.49 -3.39
C THR A 33 -15.31 23.10 -2.76
N PRO A 34 -15.94 22.97 -1.57
CA PRO A 34 -16.20 21.66 -0.96
C PRO A 34 -16.96 20.70 -1.88
N LYS A 35 -17.85 21.23 -2.73
CA LYS A 35 -18.56 20.47 -3.76
C LYS A 35 -17.61 19.96 -4.84
N ALA A 36 -16.76 20.83 -5.39
CA ALA A 36 -15.75 20.44 -6.37
C ALA A 36 -14.75 19.42 -5.79
N ARG A 37 -14.36 19.56 -4.52
CA ARG A 37 -13.50 18.56 -3.85
C ARG A 37 -14.18 17.19 -3.79
N ARG A 38 -15.48 17.16 -3.45
CA ARG A 38 -16.25 15.90 -3.45
C ARG A 38 -16.37 15.29 -4.84
N GLU A 39 -16.56 16.11 -5.86
CA GLU A 39 -16.59 15.66 -7.26
C GLU A 39 -15.22 15.13 -7.72
N ALA A 40 -14.12 15.76 -7.29
CA ALA A 40 -12.76 15.26 -7.51
C ALA A 40 -12.53 13.90 -6.84
N ASP A 41 -12.99 13.72 -5.60
CA ASP A 41 -12.86 12.45 -4.89
C ASP A 41 -13.66 11.32 -5.58
N ILE A 42 -14.85 11.64 -6.09
CA ILE A 42 -15.66 10.70 -6.88
C ILE A 42 -14.93 10.33 -8.17
N LEU A 43 -14.31 11.30 -8.85
CA LEU A 43 -13.51 11.09 -10.06
C LEU A 43 -12.27 10.24 -9.80
N ILE A 44 -11.54 10.49 -8.71
CA ILE A 44 -10.39 9.70 -8.30
C ILE A 44 -10.80 8.27 -8.00
N ARG A 45 -11.92 8.06 -7.29
CA ARG A 45 -12.45 6.71 -7.03
C ARG A 45 -12.82 6.00 -8.33
N ARG A 46 -13.54 6.66 -9.23
CA ARG A 46 -13.95 6.09 -10.53
C ARG A 46 -12.75 5.74 -11.41
N SER A 47 -11.77 6.64 -11.53
CA SER A 47 -10.53 6.40 -12.29
C SER A 47 -9.72 5.25 -11.71
N THR A 48 -9.60 5.15 -10.40
CA THR A 48 -8.91 4.04 -9.73
C THR A 48 -9.58 2.69 -10.04
N VAL A 49 -10.91 2.62 -10.01
CA VAL A 49 -11.65 1.39 -10.34
C VAL A 49 -11.45 1.01 -11.82
N GLN A 50 -11.48 1.97 -12.73
CA GLN A 50 -11.29 1.69 -14.16
C GLN A 50 -9.85 1.29 -14.51
N LEU A 51 -8.84 1.95 -13.94
CA LEU A 51 -7.43 1.58 -14.09
C LEU A 51 -7.16 0.13 -13.66
N LYS A 52 -7.77 -0.29 -12.55
CA LYS A 52 -7.69 -1.69 -12.09
C LYS A 52 -8.29 -2.65 -13.12
N LYS A 53 -9.44 -2.30 -13.72
CA LYS A 53 -10.10 -3.13 -14.74
C LYS A 53 -9.29 -3.23 -16.03
N ILE A 54 -8.68 -2.14 -16.49
CA ILE A 54 -7.80 -2.12 -17.67
C ILE A 54 -6.54 -2.95 -17.43
N THR A 55 -5.91 -2.80 -16.26
CA THR A 55 -4.73 -3.57 -15.88
C THR A 55 -5.04 -5.07 -15.87
N SER A 56 -6.20 -5.46 -15.31
CA SER A 56 -6.66 -6.85 -15.31
C SER A 56 -6.84 -7.40 -16.74
N LEU A 57 -7.47 -6.66 -17.64
CA LEU A 57 -7.64 -7.08 -19.04
C LEU A 57 -6.31 -7.16 -19.80
N THR A 58 -5.39 -6.24 -19.55
CA THR A 58 -4.05 -6.23 -20.18
C THR A 58 -3.26 -7.47 -19.79
N ASN A 59 -3.25 -7.81 -18.49
CA ASN A 59 -2.57 -9.00 -17.98
C ASN A 59 -3.15 -10.31 -18.55
N GLN A 60 -4.47 -10.34 -18.82
CA GLN A 60 -5.14 -11.50 -19.45
C GLN A 60 -4.80 -11.67 -20.94
N LEU A 61 -4.51 -10.57 -21.63
CA LEU A 61 -4.09 -10.60 -23.03
C LEU A 61 -2.64 -11.08 -23.16
N GLU A 62 -1.74 -10.59 -22.30
CA GLU A 62 -0.32 -10.98 -22.29
C GLU A 62 -0.13 -12.47 -21.94
N SER A 63 -0.97 -13.03 -21.09
CA SER A 63 -0.93 -14.44 -20.73
C SER A 63 -1.49 -15.39 -21.82
N LYS A 64 -2.04 -14.85 -22.91
CA LYS A 64 -2.56 -15.62 -24.05
C LYS A 64 -1.62 -15.65 -25.27
N GLU A 65 -0.57 -14.84 -25.31
CA GLU A 65 0.36 -14.72 -26.44
C GLU A 65 1.72 -15.41 -26.21
N VAL A 66 1.75 -16.65 -25.73
CA VAL A 66 2.96 -17.49 -25.84
C VAL A 66 2.57 -18.92 -26.23
N SER A 67 2.39 -19.14 -27.53
CA SER A 67 2.53 -20.47 -28.14
C SER A 67 3.65 -20.39 -29.18
N PRO A 68 4.89 -20.81 -28.85
CA PRO A 68 5.92 -21.00 -29.85
C PRO A 68 5.66 -22.31 -30.58
N GLU A 69 5.42 -22.19 -31.88
CA GLU A 69 5.37 -23.28 -32.84
C GLU A 69 6.72 -24.02 -32.93
N ARG A 70 6.66 -25.36 -32.95
CA ARG A 70 7.70 -26.39 -33.26
C ARG A 70 8.83 -26.52 -32.21
N THR A 71 9.24 -27.71 -31.75
CA THR A 71 9.57 -28.94 -32.50
C THR A 71 9.64 -30.12 -31.51
N GLU A 72 9.23 -31.31 -31.95
CA GLU A 72 9.32 -32.57 -31.19
C GLU A 72 10.76 -32.92 -30.79
N VAL A 73 11.05 -32.96 -29.49
CA VAL A 73 12.18 -33.75 -28.95
C VAL A 73 11.73 -34.44 -27.67
N LYS A 74 11.73 -35.77 -27.71
CA LYS A 74 11.60 -36.68 -26.57
C LYS A 74 12.68 -36.39 -25.53
N SER A 75 12.30 -36.38 -24.24
CA SER A 75 12.92 -37.18 -23.16
C SER A 75 12.99 -36.44 -21.82
N SER A 76 12.47 -37.14 -20.80
CA SER A 76 12.70 -36.98 -19.35
C SER A 76 12.24 -35.68 -18.67
N ASN A 77 11.03 -35.74 -18.11
CA ASN A 77 10.48 -34.83 -17.11
C ASN A 77 11.38 -34.77 -15.86
N SER A 78 12.16 -33.70 -15.73
CA SER A 78 12.61 -33.20 -14.42
C SER A 78 11.98 -31.84 -14.19
N LYS A 79 11.04 -31.82 -13.24
CA LYS A 79 10.22 -30.69 -12.83
C LYS A 79 11.15 -29.62 -12.22
N LYS A 80 11.67 -28.70 -13.02
CA LYS A 80 12.48 -27.56 -12.56
C LYS A 80 11.54 -26.50 -11.99
N GLU A 81 11.37 -26.54 -10.67
CA GLU A 81 10.72 -25.51 -9.87
C GLU A 81 11.55 -24.21 -9.98
N ILE A 82 11.07 -23.24 -10.75
CA ILE A 82 11.67 -21.91 -10.82
C ILE A 82 11.31 -21.19 -9.51
N ARG A 83 12.19 -21.29 -8.52
CA ARG A 83 12.14 -20.46 -7.31
C ARG A 83 12.47 -19.02 -7.70
N ILE A 84 11.44 -18.21 -7.83
CA ILE A 84 11.58 -16.75 -7.87
C ILE A 84 12.21 -16.36 -6.53
N SER A 85 13.51 -16.05 -6.55
CA SER A 85 14.24 -15.58 -5.37
C SER A 85 13.68 -14.21 -5.00
N SER A 86 12.74 -14.18 -4.06
CA SER A 86 12.31 -12.95 -3.40
C SER A 86 13.58 -12.24 -2.91
N LYS A 87 13.85 -11.02 -3.40
CA LYS A 87 14.96 -10.22 -2.89
C LYS A 87 14.74 -10.03 -1.40
N SER A 88 15.46 -10.80 -0.58
CA SER A 88 15.34 -10.72 0.86
C SER A 88 15.70 -9.31 1.29
N SER A 89 14.80 -8.64 2.02
CA SER A 89 15.12 -7.35 2.61
C SER A 89 16.41 -7.45 3.42
N PRO A 90 17.28 -6.43 3.43
CA PRO A 90 18.49 -6.46 4.22
C PRO A 90 18.16 -6.75 5.70
N PRO A 91 18.98 -7.56 6.40
CA PRO A 91 18.77 -7.87 7.80
C PRO A 91 18.78 -6.60 8.64
N ASN A 92 17.89 -6.51 9.63
CA ASN A 92 17.81 -5.35 10.51
C ASN A 92 19.08 -5.24 11.38
N PRO A 93 19.89 -4.17 11.25
CA PRO A 93 21.11 -4.03 12.04
C PRO A 93 20.85 -3.71 13.52
N TYR A 94 19.60 -3.39 13.90
CA TYR A 94 19.23 -2.92 15.24
C TYR A 94 18.42 -3.92 16.06
N GLN A 95 18.36 -5.19 15.65
CA GLN A 95 17.48 -6.19 16.26
C GLN A 95 17.75 -6.43 17.75
N ASP A 96 18.99 -6.23 18.21
CA ASP A 96 19.40 -6.40 19.60
C ASP A 96 19.86 -5.08 20.25
N THR A 97 19.47 -3.93 19.70
CA THR A 97 19.87 -2.62 20.22
C THR A 97 18.95 -2.16 21.35
N PRO A 98 19.46 -1.84 22.55
CA PRO A 98 18.67 -1.23 23.61
C PRO A 98 18.14 0.15 23.23
N ALA A 99 16.92 0.50 23.66
CA ALA A 99 16.30 1.78 23.32
C ALA A 99 17.16 3.00 23.71
N LYS A 100 17.81 2.95 24.89
CA LYS A 100 18.70 4.02 25.39
C LYS A 100 20.06 4.12 24.69
N SER A 101 20.44 3.10 23.93
CA SER A 101 21.74 3.05 23.26
C SER A 101 21.72 3.68 21.87
N ILE A 102 20.54 4.05 21.36
CA ILE A 102 20.40 4.67 20.05
C ILE A 102 20.94 6.10 20.11
N PRO A 103 22.02 6.42 19.37
CA PRO A 103 22.59 7.76 19.38
C PRO A 103 21.73 8.69 18.51
N GLN A 104 21.29 9.81 19.07
CA GLN A 104 20.59 10.88 18.34
C GLN A 104 19.42 10.37 17.46
N PRO A 105 18.38 9.77 18.05
CA PRO A 105 17.19 9.38 17.30
C PRO A 105 16.54 10.60 16.64
N GLU A 106 16.05 10.43 15.40
CA GLU A 106 15.37 11.50 14.66
C GLU A 106 14.06 11.90 15.33
N LYS A 107 13.32 10.89 15.80
CA LYS A 107 12.11 11.03 16.60
C LYS A 107 11.99 9.86 17.56
N TYR A 108 11.43 10.11 18.74
CA TYR A 108 11.15 9.07 19.70
C TYR A 108 10.05 9.50 20.66
N GLY A 109 9.41 8.53 21.31
CA GLY A 109 8.42 8.80 22.34
C GLY A 109 7.44 7.65 22.54
N TYR A 110 6.53 7.86 23.48
CA TYR A 110 5.44 6.93 23.69
C TYR A 110 4.30 7.18 22.71
N ILE A 111 3.79 6.11 22.11
CA ILE A 111 2.61 6.12 21.25
C ILE A 111 1.62 5.03 21.69
N GLU A 112 0.37 5.13 21.25
CA GLU A 112 -0.62 4.08 21.43
C GLU A 112 -0.68 3.18 20.20
N TRP A 113 -0.50 1.88 20.41
CA TRP A 113 -0.55 0.87 19.38
C TRP A 113 -1.86 0.08 19.47
N ARG A 114 -2.62 0.06 18.38
CA ARG A 114 -3.85 -0.74 18.26
C ARG A 114 -3.52 -2.14 17.76
N THR A 115 -3.83 -3.16 18.54
CA THR A 115 -3.80 -4.57 18.11
C THR A 115 -5.20 -5.13 18.04
N LYS A 116 -5.53 -5.83 16.94
CA LYS A 116 -6.73 -6.67 16.87
C LYS A 116 -6.54 -7.89 17.76
N PHE A 117 -7.37 -8.03 18.79
CA PHE A 117 -7.43 -9.23 19.62
C PHE A 117 -8.46 -10.22 19.04
N ILE A 118 -8.47 -11.44 19.56
CA ILE A 118 -9.43 -12.48 19.18
C ILE A 118 -10.86 -11.95 19.42
N PHE A 119 -11.80 -12.29 18.53
CA PHE A 119 -13.21 -11.83 18.51
C PHE A 119 -13.45 -10.35 18.15
N GLY A 120 -12.52 -9.71 17.44
CA GLY A 120 -12.74 -8.36 16.91
C GLY A 120 -12.71 -7.24 17.97
N LEU A 121 -12.32 -7.57 19.20
CA LEU A 121 -12.02 -6.57 20.22
C LEU A 121 -10.66 -5.96 19.93
N ASP A 122 -10.59 -4.64 19.86
CA ASP A 122 -9.33 -3.94 19.74
C ASP A 122 -8.75 -3.64 21.11
N ARG A 123 -7.44 -3.82 21.24
CA ARG A 123 -6.67 -3.40 22.42
C ARG A 123 -5.71 -2.31 22.03
N MET A 124 -5.73 -1.22 22.79
CA MET A 124 -4.74 -0.15 22.73
C MET A 124 -3.63 -0.44 23.75
N LYS A 125 -2.37 -0.37 23.34
CA LYS A 125 -1.22 -0.55 24.23
C LYS A 125 -0.28 0.64 24.08
N LYS A 126 0.12 1.25 25.20
CA LYS A 126 1.19 2.25 25.22
C LYS A 126 2.54 1.55 24.98
N ILE A 127 3.27 2.01 23.98
CA ILE A 127 4.57 1.47 23.56
C ILE A 127 5.57 2.60 23.36
N TYR A 128 6.87 2.30 23.40
CA TYR A 128 7.92 3.28 23.12
C TYR A 128 8.46 3.06 21.70
N ALA A 129 8.40 4.08 20.86
CA ALA A 129 8.81 4.03 19.47
C ALA A 129 10.01 4.94 19.22
N VAL A 130 10.93 4.49 18.36
CA VAL A 130 12.12 5.25 17.95
C VAL A 130 12.26 5.18 16.43
N VAL A 131 12.41 6.34 15.80
CA VAL A 131 12.80 6.46 14.39
C VAL A 131 14.29 6.77 14.35
N TYR A 132 15.05 5.89 13.70
CA TYR A 132 16.50 6.04 13.58
C TYR A 132 16.97 5.55 12.21
N ARG A 133 17.45 6.48 11.38
CA ARG A 133 17.70 6.24 9.95
C ARG A 133 16.44 5.68 9.29
N ASP A 134 16.58 4.72 8.40
CA ASP A 134 15.46 4.10 7.69
C ASP A 134 14.71 3.03 8.51
N TRP A 135 14.70 3.11 9.84
CA TRP A 135 14.06 2.11 10.70
C TRP A 135 13.15 2.73 11.75
N LEU A 136 11.97 2.12 11.90
CA LEU A 136 11.08 2.32 13.04
C LEU A 136 11.22 1.12 13.98
N LEU A 137 11.70 1.39 15.19
CA LEU A 137 11.94 0.40 16.24
C LEU A 137 10.88 0.55 17.34
N ILE A 138 10.22 -0.55 17.69
CA ILE A 138 9.14 -0.58 18.67
C ILE A 138 9.55 -1.38 19.89
N TYR A 139 9.48 -0.76 21.05
CA TYR A 139 9.78 -1.33 22.36
C TYR A 139 8.51 -1.37 23.21
N GLY A 140 8.45 -2.29 24.17
CA GLY A 140 7.44 -2.24 25.22
C GLY A 140 7.66 -1.04 26.15
N HIS A 141 8.92 -0.75 26.46
CA HIS A 141 9.34 0.36 27.32
C HIS A 141 10.68 0.95 26.86
N GLU A 142 10.97 2.20 27.21
CA GLU A 142 12.26 2.87 26.99
C GLU A 142 13.47 2.14 27.63
N LYS A 143 13.23 1.21 28.57
CA LYS A 143 14.31 0.48 29.27
C LYS A 143 14.60 -0.88 28.65
N ASP A 144 13.87 -1.26 27.60
CA ASP A 144 14.01 -2.56 26.97
C ASP A 144 15.37 -2.68 26.27
N SER A 145 15.97 -3.86 26.37
CA SER A 145 17.29 -4.16 25.81
C SER A 145 17.25 -4.49 24.32
N LYS A 146 16.06 -4.67 23.74
CA LYS A 146 15.86 -4.92 22.31
C LYS A 146 14.43 -4.58 21.87
N PRO A 147 14.22 -4.21 20.59
CA PRO A 147 12.90 -3.98 20.06
C PRO A 147 12.05 -5.25 20.03
N SER A 148 10.75 -5.09 20.27
CA SER A 148 9.73 -6.12 20.00
C SER A 148 9.40 -6.23 18.52
N TYR A 149 9.42 -5.10 17.80
CA TYR A 149 9.19 -5.04 16.36
C TYR A 149 10.13 -4.04 15.71
N SER A 150 10.43 -4.25 14.43
CA SER A 150 11.25 -3.35 13.64
C SER A 150 10.73 -3.31 12.21
N PHE A 151 10.63 -2.11 11.66
CA PHE A 151 10.10 -1.88 10.32
C PHE A 151 11.10 -1.04 9.53
N SER A 152 11.47 -1.52 8.34
CA SER A 152 12.23 -0.70 7.39
C SER A 152 11.29 0.34 6.77
N LEU A 153 11.65 1.61 6.90
CA LEU A 153 10.94 2.73 6.30
C LEU A 153 11.19 2.83 4.78
N GLN A 154 12.11 2.04 4.23
CA GLN A 154 12.29 1.92 2.78
C GLN A 154 11.14 1.11 2.14
N THR A 155 10.61 0.12 2.86
CA THR A 155 9.53 -0.76 2.38
C THR A 155 8.18 -0.46 3.04
N ASN A 156 8.14 0.42 4.03
CA ASN A 156 6.93 0.76 4.76
C ASN A 156 6.71 2.28 4.78
N LYS A 157 5.47 2.70 4.55
CA LYS A 157 5.07 4.11 4.59
C LYS A 157 3.95 4.33 5.60
N ALA A 158 4.02 5.44 6.31
CA ALA A 158 2.91 5.89 7.14
C ALA A 158 1.78 6.44 6.26
N ASN A 159 0.57 5.94 6.46
CA ASN A 159 -0.63 6.46 5.84
C ASN A 159 -1.57 7.01 6.92
N MET A 160 -2.07 8.24 6.71
CA MET A 160 -3.02 8.86 7.61
C MET A 160 -4.40 8.26 7.32
N ASN A 161 -5.04 7.67 8.34
CA ASN A 161 -6.38 7.13 8.16
C ASN A 161 -7.39 8.29 8.21
N ALA A 162 -7.91 8.68 7.04
CA ALA A 162 -8.97 9.69 6.95
C ALA A 162 -10.29 9.21 7.60
N ASP A 163 -10.54 7.90 7.58
CA ASP A 163 -11.81 7.31 8.01
C ASP A 163 -12.01 7.27 9.54
N THR A 164 -11.01 7.65 10.34
CA THR A 164 -11.10 7.60 11.81
C THR A 164 -11.17 8.98 12.48
N GLN A 165 -11.37 10.06 11.72
CA GLN A 165 -11.42 11.43 12.23
C GLN A 165 -12.72 11.81 12.97
N MET A 166 -13.61 10.86 13.30
CA MET A 166 -14.97 11.21 13.70
C MET A 166 -15.19 11.58 15.17
N GLU A 167 -14.23 11.53 16.11
CA GLU A 167 -14.62 11.91 17.49
C GLU A 167 -13.58 12.48 18.47
N ASN A 168 -12.27 12.44 18.21
CA ASN A 168 -11.28 13.10 19.08
C ASN A 168 -9.99 13.39 18.31
N GLN A 169 -9.31 14.51 18.63
CA GLN A 169 -8.16 15.11 17.92
C GLN A 169 -6.88 14.25 17.79
N SER A 170 -6.94 12.96 18.08
CA SER A 170 -5.83 12.01 17.92
C SER A 170 -5.45 11.84 16.44
N GLN A 171 -4.22 12.24 16.11
CA GLN A 171 -3.60 11.99 14.81
C GLN A 171 -3.26 10.50 14.68
N ASN A 172 -4.17 9.74 14.07
CA ASN A 172 -3.99 8.31 13.83
C ASN A 172 -3.27 8.05 12.50
N PHE A 173 -2.32 7.13 12.50
CA PHE A 173 -1.68 6.63 11.28
C PHE A 173 -1.59 5.11 11.31
N CYS A 174 -1.49 4.50 10.12
CA CYS A 174 -1.13 3.10 9.96
C CYS A 174 0.16 3.00 9.17
N LEU A 175 0.95 1.98 9.48
CA LEU A 175 2.14 1.65 8.69
C LEU A 175 1.72 0.62 7.64
N VAL A 176 1.95 0.92 6.37
CA VAL A 176 1.58 0.04 5.25
C VAL A 176 2.82 -0.38 4.49
N ASN A 177 2.96 -1.69 4.28
CA ASN A 177 4.03 -2.23 3.45
C ASN A 177 3.74 -1.91 1.98
N ILE A 178 4.67 -1.20 1.34
CA ILE A 178 4.56 -0.71 -0.03
C ILE A 178 4.46 -1.87 -1.02
N GLU A 179 5.18 -2.97 -0.77
CA GLU A 179 5.19 -4.15 -1.64
C GLU A 179 3.88 -4.95 -1.56
N SER A 180 3.22 -4.96 -0.40
CA SER A 180 1.97 -5.71 -0.20
C SER A 180 0.74 -5.13 -0.91
N GLN A 181 0.79 -3.86 -1.32
CA GLN A 181 -0.27 -3.24 -2.12
C GLN A 181 -0.25 -3.71 -3.58
N ILE A 182 0.77 -4.47 -3.97
CA ILE A 182 0.92 -5.08 -5.30
C ILE A 182 0.46 -6.54 -5.20
N THR A 183 -0.82 -6.79 -4.87
CA THR A 183 -1.39 -8.15 -4.98
C THR A 183 -2.25 -8.21 -6.24
N ILE A 184 -1.70 -8.84 -7.27
CA ILE A 184 -2.37 -9.13 -8.54
C ILE A 184 -2.97 -10.54 -8.39
N GLN A 185 -4.30 -10.65 -8.44
CA GLN A 185 -4.99 -11.91 -8.70
C GLN A 185 -5.36 -11.98 -10.18
#